data_AF-A0A6G2PTB8-F1
#
_entry.id   AF-A0A6G2PTB8-F1
#
_cell.length_a   1.000
_cell.length_b   1.000
_cell.length_c   1.000
_cell.angle_alpha   90.00
_cell.angle_beta   90.00
_cell.angle_gamma   90.00
#
_symmetry.space_group_name_H-M   'P 1'
#
loop_
_entity.id
_entity.type
_entity.pdbx_description
1 polymer ?
#
loop_
_entity_poly.entity_id
_entity_poly.type
_entity_poly.pdbx_seq_one_letter_code
_entity_poly.pdbx_strand_id
1 'polypeptide(L)'
;VAVAAAAVAFGLVYDSHPAKEVAKPSAPAPPVVVQTPSPTPTPPKPAPTPKPKPTPVVPAAPAPKPAPTPPPKPTPKPAPPKPSPKPPPTPTPTPTPTPTPTPPPPAPPAVYQLSELNYDVSGDGTQPEIALGASSWVWQRYGLDIGGTRFAHGATVRGQSSVTIDLNRQCTAYDAMAGVDDMTLGLGKVDFAVYGDGVPLWHSGMVKGRERAVPVHVDLTGRRTVQLVVRPHGNAFDRMALADWAESRFTCR
;
A
#
# COMPACT_ATOMS: atom_id res chain seq x y z
N VAL A 1 14.65 70.49 -29.03
CA VAL A 1 13.95 69.19 -29.12
C VAL A 1 14.09 68.67 -30.53
N ALA A 2 14.96 67.67 -30.74
CA ALA A 2 14.94 66.73 -31.86
C ALA A 2 15.91 65.60 -31.52
N VAL A 3 15.38 64.39 -31.43
CA VAL A 3 16.06 63.12 -31.11
C VAL A 3 16.16 62.30 -32.40
N ALA A 4 17.08 61.33 -32.42
CA ALA A 4 17.18 60.13 -33.28
C ALA A 4 18.30 60.20 -34.34
N ALA A 5 19.04 59.14 -34.65
CA ALA A 5 19.13 57.78 -34.12
C ALA A 5 20.51 57.23 -34.52
N ALA A 6 21.18 56.49 -33.64
CA ALA A 6 22.39 55.74 -33.98
C ALA A 6 22.00 54.30 -34.34
N ALA A 7 22.09 53.96 -35.62
CA ALA A 7 22.05 52.59 -36.09
C ALA A 7 23.47 52.01 -36.08
N VAL A 8 23.70 50.98 -35.28
CA VAL A 8 24.95 50.20 -35.30
C VAL A 8 24.64 48.84 -35.90
N ALA A 9 25.19 48.61 -37.09
CA ALA A 9 25.26 47.31 -37.74
C ALA A 9 26.42 46.51 -37.14
N PHE A 10 26.16 45.30 -36.65
CA PHE A 10 27.21 44.33 -36.33
C PHE A 10 27.12 43.16 -37.29
N GLY A 11 28.22 42.95 -38.01
CA GLY A 11 28.38 41.97 -39.06
C GLY A 11 28.46 40.54 -38.56
N LEU A 12 28.08 39.64 -39.47
CA LEU A 12 28.30 38.21 -39.41
C LEU A 12 29.82 37.95 -39.49
N VAL A 13 30.38 37.33 -38.46
CA VAL A 13 31.66 36.62 -38.57
C VAL A 13 31.43 35.18 -38.13
N TYR A 14 31.88 34.31 -39.02
CA TYR A 14 31.58 32.91 -39.17
C TYR A 14 32.60 32.09 -38.37
N ASP A 15 32.21 31.59 -37.20
CA ASP A 15 33.10 30.76 -36.38
C ASP A 15 33.08 29.30 -36.88
N SER A 16 34.15 28.96 -37.59
CA SER A 16 34.39 27.68 -38.23
C SER A 16 34.75 26.63 -37.18
N HIS A 17 33.78 25.82 -36.76
CA HIS A 17 34.04 24.61 -35.99
C HIS A 17 34.24 23.43 -36.95
N PRO A 18 35.28 22.59 -36.77
CA PRO A 18 35.49 21.41 -37.61
C PRO A 18 34.33 20.41 -37.41
N ALA A 19 33.76 19.96 -38.53
CA ALA A 19 32.73 18.94 -38.56
C ALA A 19 33.23 17.67 -37.86
N LYS A 20 32.59 17.31 -36.73
CA LYS A 20 32.72 15.97 -36.20
C LYS A 20 32.06 15.01 -37.18
N GLU A 21 32.87 14.06 -37.62
CA GLU A 21 32.58 12.92 -38.46
C GLU A 21 31.21 12.30 -38.13
N VAL A 22 30.32 12.32 -39.12
CA VAL A 22 29.01 11.68 -39.08
C VAL A 22 29.23 10.17 -39.05
N ALA A 23 28.95 9.54 -37.91
CA ALA A 23 28.90 8.09 -37.83
C ALA A 23 27.86 7.55 -38.83
N LYS A 24 28.34 6.73 -39.76
CA LYS A 24 27.56 6.00 -40.76
C LYS A 24 26.41 5.23 -40.08
N PRO A 25 25.19 5.18 -40.67
CA PRO A 25 24.10 4.41 -40.10
C PRO A 25 24.48 2.93 -40.00
N SER A 26 24.47 2.39 -38.78
CA SER A 26 24.63 0.97 -38.54
C SER A 26 23.41 0.22 -39.10
N ALA A 27 23.64 -0.89 -39.79
CA ALA A 27 22.60 -1.71 -40.40
C ALA A 27 21.57 -2.18 -39.36
N PRO A 28 20.28 -2.36 -39.74
CA PRO A 28 19.27 -2.86 -38.82
C PRO A 28 19.63 -4.27 -38.35
N ALA A 29 19.59 -4.47 -37.04
CA ALA A 29 19.71 -5.80 -36.43
C ALA A 29 18.59 -6.73 -36.97
N PRO A 30 18.86 -8.04 -37.13
CA PRO A 30 17.82 -9.00 -37.51
C PRO A 30 16.69 -9.00 -36.47
N PRO A 31 15.45 -9.31 -36.86
CA PRO A 31 14.32 -9.31 -35.94
C PRO A 31 14.56 -10.32 -34.81
N VAL A 32 14.50 -9.84 -33.58
CA VAL A 32 14.43 -10.69 -32.39
C VAL A 32 13.15 -11.50 -32.50
N VAL A 33 13.29 -12.82 -32.68
CA VAL A 33 12.18 -13.75 -32.59
C VAL A 33 11.62 -13.66 -31.16
N VAL A 34 10.45 -13.04 -31.03
CA VAL A 34 9.67 -13.08 -29.79
C VAL A 34 9.25 -14.53 -29.59
N GLN A 35 9.96 -15.25 -28.73
CA GLN A 35 9.47 -16.53 -28.23
C GLN A 35 8.24 -16.23 -27.39
N THR A 36 7.06 -16.63 -27.88
CA THR A 36 5.85 -16.70 -27.07
C THR A 36 6.13 -17.54 -25.82
N PRO A 37 5.79 -17.06 -24.61
CA PRO A 37 5.93 -17.88 -23.41
C PRO A 37 5.08 -19.14 -23.57
N SER A 38 5.73 -20.29 -23.44
CA SER A 38 5.06 -21.59 -23.35
C SER A 38 4.09 -21.59 -22.16
N PRO A 39 2.86 -22.13 -22.27
CA PRO A 39 1.93 -22.15 -21.16
C PRO A 39 2.52 -22.93 -19.99
N THR A 40 2.59 -22.29 -18.82
CA THR A 40 2.93 -22.94 -17.54
C THR A 40 1.96 -24.10 -17.30
N PRO A 41 2.44 -25.33 -17.05
CA PRO A 41 1.55 -26.45 -16.73
C PRO A 41 0.78 -26.18 -15.44
N THR A 42 -0.55 -26.28 -15.52
CA THR A 42 -1.47 -26.17 -14.39
C THR A 42 -1.12 -27.22 -13.32
N PRO A 43 -1.05 -26.87 -12.03
CA PRO A 43 -0.84 -27.84 -10.96
C PRO A 43 -1.94 -28.93 -10.99
N PRO A 44 -1.60 -30.22 -10.82
CA PRO A 44 -2.61 -31.26 -10.77
C PRO A 44 -3.51 -31.08 -9.55
N LYS A 45 -4.82 -31.24 -9.78
CA LYS A 45 -5.88 -31.23 -8.77
C LYS A 45 -5.52 -32.20 -7.62
N PRO A 46 -5.60 -31.79 -6.34
CA PRO A 46 -5.40 -32.69 -5.22
C PRO A 46 -6.37 -33.87 -5.28
N ALA A 47 -5.82 -35.08 -5.17
CA ALA A 47 -6.60 -36.32 -5.10
C ALA A 47 -7.48 -36.33 -3.83
N PRO A 48 -8.70 -36.89 -3.90
CA PRO A 48 -9.56 -37.00 -2.73
C PRO A 48 -8.93 -37.93 -1.69
N THR A 49 -8.89 -37.46 -0.44
CA THR A 49 -8.45 -38.23 0.73
C THR A 49 -9.29 -39.51 0.91
N PRO A 50 -8.67 -40.68 1.19
CA PRO A 50 -9.41 -41.90 1.46
C PRO A 50 -10.26 -41.81 2.73
N LYS A 51 -11.50 -42.28 2.64
CA LYS A 51 -12.44 -42.42 3.76
C LYS A 51 -11.91 -43.43 4.79
N PRO A 52 -12.05 -43.19 6.11
CA PRO A 52 -11.61 -44.15 7.14
C PRO A 52 -12.31 -45.50 7.01
N LYS A 53 -11.53 -46.57 7.04
CA LYS A 53 -11.98 -47.97 7.06
C LYS A 53 -12.67 -48.28 8.41
N PRO A 54 -13.82 -48.97 8.44
CA PRO A 54 -14.47 -49.37 9.69
C PRO A 54 -13.59 -50.30 10.52
N THR A 55 -13.49 -50.02 11.81
CA THR A 55 -12.83 -50.87 12.82
C THR A 55 -13.62 -52.18 12.98
N PRO A 56 -12.97 -53.36 13.02
CA PRO A 56 -13.65 -54.63 13.29
C PRO A 56 -14.18 -54.67 14.73
N VAL A 57 -15.45 -55.03 14.89
CA VAL A 57 -16.06 -55.33 16.19
C VAL A 57 -15.53 -56.67 16.67
N VAL A 58 -14.88 -56.68 17.84
CA VAL A 58 -14.38 -57.90 18.50
C VAL A 58 -15.56 -58.60 19.19
N PRO A 59 -15.74 -59.93 19.03
CA PRO A 59 -16.78 -60.68 19.74
C PRO A 59 -16.53 -60.71 21.25
N ALA A 60 -17.60 -60.50 22.03
CA ALA A 60 -17.59 -60.62 23.48
C ALA A 60 -17.29 -62.07 23.91
N ALA A 61 -16.33 -62.22 24.84
CA ALA A 61 -15.99 -63.48 25.47
C ALA A 61 -17.09 -63.92 26.46
N PRO A 62 -17.37 -65.24 26.60
CA PRO A 62 -18.42 -65.74 27.47
C PRO A 62 -18.06 -65.61 28.96
N ALA A 63 -19.08 -65.31 29.77
CA ALA A 63 -18.99 -65.09 31.20
C ALA A 63 -18.51 -66.36 31.95
N PRO A 64 -17.58 -66.22 32.93
CA PRO A 64 -17.18 -67.34 33.77
C PRO A 64 -18.25 -67.70 34.81
N LYS A 65 -18.35 -69.00 35.04
CA LYS A 65 -19.26 -69.73 35.93
C LYS A 65 -19.13 -69.29 37.41
N PRO A 66 -20.23 -69.21 38.17
CA PRO A 66 -20.21 -68.81 39.58
C PRO A 66 -19.47 -69.83 40.47
N ALA A 67 -18.61 -69.32 41.33
CA ALA A 67 -17.90 -70.07 42.37
C ALA A 67 -18.78 -70.27 43.62
N PRO A 68 -18.61 -71.39 44.36
CA PRO A 68 -19.45 -71.74 45.49
C PRO A 68 -19.24 -70.82 46.71
N THR A 69 -20.35 -70.55 47.39
CA THR A 69 -20.46 -69.68 48.57
C THR A 69 -19.80 -70.35 49.79
N PRO A 70 -18.86 -69.68 50.49
CA PRO A 70 -18.29 -70.19 51.74
C PRO A 70 -19.27 -70.06 52.93
N PRO A 71 -19.11 -70.88 53.99
CA PRO A 71 -20.02 -70.94 55.12
C PRO A 71 -19.98 -69.68 56.02
N PRO A 72 -21.05 -69.42 56.80
CA PRO A 72 -21.18 -68.21 57.59
C PRO A 72 -20.13 -68.15 58.71
N LYS A 73 -19.41 -67.04 58.77
CA LYS A 73 -18.48 -66.70 59.85
C LYS A 73 -19.27 -66.18 61.07
N PRO A 74 -18.87 -66.52 62.32
CA PRO A 74 -19.54 -66.03 63.53
C PRO A 74 -19.52 -64.50 63.64
N THR A 75 -20.66 -63.95 64.04
CA THR A 75 -20.91 -62.52 64.28
C THR A 75 -20.00 -61.96 65.38
N PRO A 76 -19.19 -60.92 65.09
CA PRO A 76 -18.51 -60.17 66.14
C PRO A 76 -19.48 -59.31 66.95
N LYS A 77 -19.24 -59.29 68.26
CA LYS A 77 -19.87 -58.44 69.27
C LYS A 77 -19.85 -56.95 68.86
N PRO A 78 -20.92 -56.17 69.12
CA PRO A 78 -20.97 -54.75 68.75
C PRO A 78 -19.81 -53.95 69.36
N ALA A 79 -19.02 -53.32 68.50
CA ALA A 79 -18.07 -52.30 68.90
C ALA A 79 -18.82 -50.99 69.24
N PRO A 80 -18.32 -50.20 70.20
CA PRO A 80 -18.92 -48.92 70.58
C PRO A 80 -18.99 -47.95 69.39
N PRO A 81 -19.97 -47.03 69.38
CA PRO A 81 -20.19 -46.12 68.25
C PRO A 81 -18.95 -45.27 68.00
N LYS A 82 -18.40 -45.39 66.79
CA LYS A 82 -17.31 -44.54 66.31
C LYS A 82 -17.84 -43.10 66.23
N PRO A 83 -17.13 -42.10 66.78
CA PRO A 83 -17.54 -40.70 66.67
C PRO A 83 -17.71 -40.33 65.19
N SER A 84 -18.84 -39.70 64.87
CA SER A 84 -19.18 -39.25 63.53
C SER A 84 -18.06 -38.35 63.00
N PRO A 85 -17.55 -38.58 61.76
CA PRO A 85 -16.57 -37.68 61.16
C PRO A 85 -17.16 -36.27 61.08
N LYS A 86 -16.36 -35.29 61.50
CA LYS A 86 -16.68 -33.86 61.35
C LYS A 86 -16.92 -33.59 59.86
N PRO A 87 -18.04 -32.94 59.47
CA PRO A 87 -18.30 -32.64 58.07
C PRO A 87 -17.12 -31.88 57.48
N PRO A 88 -16.71 -32.21 56.24
CA PRO A 88 -15.63 -31.50 55.56
C PRO A 88 -15.97 -30.01 55.48
N PRO A 89 -14.98 -29.10 55.61
CA PRO A 89 -15.22 -27.68 55.46
C PRO A 89 -15.85 -27.42 54.09
N THR A 90 -16.96 -26.68 54.10
CA THR A 90 -17.61 -26.20 52.88
C THR A 90 -16.56 -25.45 52.05
N PRO A 91 -16.37 -25.79 50.76
CA PRO A 91 -15.42 -25.08 49.92
C PRO A 91 -15.77 -23.60 49.89
N THR A 92 -14.82 -22.75 50.28
CA THR A 92 -14.95 -21.30 50.14
C THR A 92 -15.21 -21.00 48.67
N PRO A 93 -16.24 -20.22 48.32
CA PRO A 93 -16.53 -19.88 46.93
C PRO A 93 -15.28 -19.24 46.32
N THR A 94 -14.81 -19.83 45.21
CA THR A 94 -13.74 -19.23 44.42
C THR A 94 -14.23 -17.86 43.94
N PRO A 95 -13.47 -16.77 44.17
CA PRO A 95 -13.88 -15.44 43.73
C PRO A 95 -14.13 -15.48 42.22
N THR A 96 -15.31 -15.01 41.82
CA THR A 96 -15.65 -14.84 40.41
C THR A 96 -14.63 -13.89 39.78
N PRO A 97 -13.97 -14.25 38.66
CA PRO A 97 -13.03 -13.36 38.02
C PRO A 97 -13.72 -12.04 37.67
N THR A 98 -13.15 -10.93 38.12
CA THR A 98 -13.57 -9.59 37.72
C THR A 98 -13.48 -9.50 36.19
N PRO A 99 -14.53 -9.05 35.49
CA PRO A 99 -14.48 -8.92 34.04
C PRO A 99 -13.30 -8.01 33.66
N THR A 100 -12.47 -8.49 32.75
CA THR A 100 -11.41 -7.67 32.15
C THR A 100 -12.08 -6.47 31.47
N PRO A 101 -11.63 -5.23 31.74
CA PRO A 101 -12.20 -4.06 31.08
C PRO A 101 -12.11 -4.24 29.57
N THR A 102 -13.23 -4.02 28.87
CA THR A 102 -13.26 -4.01 27.42
C THR A 102 -12.34 -2.90 26.91
N PRO A 103 -11.41 -3.19 25.97
CA PRO A 103 -10.55 -2.13 25.43
C PRO A 103 -11.39 -1.03 24.79
N PRO A 104 -10.94 0.24 24.87
CA PRO A 104 -11.65 1.35 24.24
C PRO A 104 -11.77 1.14 22.72
N PRO A 105 -12.82 1.69 22.08
CA PRO A 105 -12.97 1.63 20.62
C PRO A 105 -11.73 2.18 19.90
N PRO A 106 -11.38 1.64 18.72
CA PRO A 106 -10.30 2.19 17.90
C PRO A 106 -10.57 3.66 17.56
N ALA A 107 -9.52 4.49 17.57
CA ALA A 107 -9.61 5.88 17.14
C ALA A 107 -10.09 5.96 15.67
N PRO A 108 -10.85 7.01 15.29
CA PRO A 108 -11.25 7.20 13.90
C PRO A 108 -10.02 7.42 13.01
N PRO A 109 -10.08 7.06 11.72
CA PRO A 109 -9.00 7.33 10.78
C PRO A 109 -8.72 8.83 10.67
N ALA A 110 -7.45 9.21 10.70
CA ALA A 110 -6.98 10.55 10.40
C ALA A 110 -6.70 10.71 8.90
N VAL A 111 -7.02 11.87 8.35
CA VAL A 111 -6.79 12.21 6.94
C VAL A 111 -5.73 13.31 6.86
N TYR A 112 -4.69 13.08 6.07
CA TYR A 112 -3.58 14.01 5.84
C TYR A 112 -3.56 14.45 4.39
N GLN A 113 -3.61 15.75 4.13
CA GLN A 113 -3.60 16.29 2.76
C GLN A 113 -2.16 16.55 2.30
N LEU A 114 -1.83 16.21 1.06
CA LEU A 114 -0.51 16.46 0.49
C LEU A 114 -0.11 17.95 0.58
N SER A 115 -1.08 18.86 0.43
CA SER A 115 -0.91 20.32 0.54
C SER A 115 -0.47 20.82 1.91
N GLU A 116 -0.65 20.00 2.96
CA GLU A 116 -0.42 20.38 4.36
C GLU A 116 0.70 19.57 5.02
N LEU A 117 1.27 18.58 4.34
CA LEU A 117 2.34 17.77 4.91
C LEU A 117 3.58 18.60 5.17
N ASN A 118 4.21 18.36 6.31
CA ASN A 118 5.53 18.89 6.58
C ASN A 118 6.57 18.18 5.71
N TYR A 119 7.71 18.83 5.50
CA TYR A 119 8.90 18.16 5.00
C TYR A 119 9.62 17.47 6.14
N ASP A 120 10.23 16.32 5.87
CA ASP A 120 11.01 15.49 6.81
C ASP A 120 12.06 16.29 7.60
N VAL A 121 12.69 17.30 6.98
CA VAL A 121 13.67 18.18 7.65
C VAL A 121 13.10 19.07 8.75
N SER A 122 11.79 19.31 8.73
CA SER A 122 11.05 20.13 9.71
C SER A 122 9.99 19.35 10.48
N GLY A 123 9.78 18.09 10.09
CA GLY A 123 8.78 17.20 10.65
C GLY A 123 9.21 16.59 11.98
N ASP A 124 8.25 15.96 12.64
CA ASP A 124 8.48 15.25 13.91
C ASP A 124 8.53 13.73 13.73
N GLY A 125 8.31 13.23 12.52
CA GLY A 125 8.36 11.82 12.18
C GLY A 125 7.16 11.01 12.69
N THR A 126 6.05 11.67 13.04
CA THR A 126 4.83 10.99 13.54
C THR A 126 3.67 10.96 12.54
N GLN A 127 3.74 11.81 11.53
CA GLN A 127 2.73 11.98 10.48
C GLN A 127 3.37 11.78 9.10
N PRO A 128 2.55 11.58 8.05
CA PRO A 128 3.06 11.56 6.69
C PRO A 128 3.84 12.83 6.38
N GLU A 129 5.05 12.69 5.86
CA GLU A 129 5.97 13.80 5.59
C GLU A 129 6.57 13.66 4.19
N ILE A 130 6.80 14.79 3.53
CA ILE A 130 7.49 14.80 2.23
C ILE A 130 8.98 14.64 2.49
N ALA A 131 9.56 13.55 1.97
CA ALA A 131 11.00 13.30 2.04
C ALA A 131 11.72 14.25 1.07
N LEU A 132 12.24 15.38 1.57
CA LEU A 132 12.77 16.46 0.73
C LEU A 132 13.95 15.97 -0.12
N GLY A 133 14.86 15.19 0.48
CA GLY A 133 16.05 14.66 -0.21
C GLY A 133 15.75 13.61 -1.29
N ALA A 134 14.58 12.97 -1.22
CA ALA A 134 14.12 11.94 -2.16
C ALA A 134 13.03 12.44 -3.11
N SER A 135 12.73 13.74 -3.08
CA SER A 135 11.68 14.37 -3.88
C SER A 135 12.24 15.37 -4.87
N SER A 136 11.65 15.40 -6.06
CA SER A 136 11.77 16.53 -6.98
C SER A 136 10.96 17.72 -6.48
N TRP A 137 11.06 18.85 -7.20
CA TRP A 137 10.24 20.03 -6.92
C TRP A 137 8.76 19.69 -6.81
N VAL A 138 8.16 20.14 -5.72
CA VAL A 138 6.74 20.02 -5.40
C VAL A 138 6.25 21.38 -4.94
N TRP A 139 5.09 21.79 -5.45
CA TRP A 139 4.41 23.00 -5.02
C TRP A 139 3.10 22.62 -4.35
N GLN A 140 3.14 22.52 -3.03
CA GLN A 140 1.95 22.36 -2.19
C GLN A 140 1.10 23.63 -2.31
N ARG A 141 -0.17 23.49 -2.70
CA ARG A 141 -1.04 24.63 -2.96
C ARG A 141 -2.53 24.29 -2.87
N TYR A 142 -3.32 25.35 -2.96
CA TYR A 142 -4.78 25.32 -3.02
C TYR A 142 -5.27 25.89 -4.35
N GLY A 143 -6.47 25.47 -4.77
CA GLY A 143 -7.10 25.95 -6.00
C GLY A 143 -6.35 25.48 -7.25
N LEU A 144 -6.41 24.19 -7.54
CA LEU A 144 -5.86 23.55 -8.74
C LEU A 144 -6.95 23.44 -9.81
N ASP A 145 -6.57 23.41 -11.08
CA ASP A 145 -7.51 23.34 -12.20
C ASP A 145 -7.03 22.28 -13.21
N ILE A 146 -7.83 21.24 -13.44
CA ILE A 146 -7.52 20.15 -14.36
C ILE A 146 -8.70 19.94 -15.30
N GLY A 147 -8.49 20.11 -16.61
CA GLY A 147 -9.52 19.86 -17.61
C GLY A 147 -10.77 20.73 -17.40
N GLY A 148 -10.58 21.97 -16.93
CA GLY A 148 -11.64 22.92 -16.58
C GLY A 148 -12.35 22.65 -15.26
N THR A 149 -11.92 21.68 -14.46
CA THR A 149 -12.49 21.38 -13.14
C THR A 149 -11.58 21.90 -12.04
N ARG A 150 -12.14 22.67 -11.11
CA ARG A 150 -11.41 23.22 -9.96
C ARG A 150 -11.38 22.24 -8.79
N PHE A 151 -10.23 22.11 -8.15
CA PHE A 151 -9.99 21.31 -6.96
C PHE A 151 -9.47 22.17 -5.81
N ALA A 152 -9.84 21.84 -4.59
CA ALA A 152 -9.62 22.70 -3.43
C ALA A 152 -8.14 22.69 -3.00
N HIS A 153 -7.53 21.52 -2.95
CA HIS A 153 -6.19 21.31 -2.40
C HIS A 153 -5.41 20.25 -3.17
N GLY A 154 -4.09 20.22 -2.98
CA GLY A 154 -3.21 19.23 -3.61
C GLY A 154 -1.78 19.74 -3.77
N ALA A 155 -1.08 19.20 -4.76
CA ALA A 155 0.24 19.69 -5.14
C ALA A 155 0.46 19.64 -6.65
N THR A 156 1.18 20.64 -7.13
CA THR A 156 1.65 20.71 -8.52
C THR A 156 3.11 20.32 -8.59
N VAL A 157 3.45 19.55 -9.62
CA VAL A 157 4.80 19.07 -9.92
C VAL A 157 5.11 19.32 -11.40
N ARG A 158 6.37 19.07 -11.80
CA ARG A 158 6.74 19.07 -13.21
C ARG A 158 6.38 17.74 -13.88
N GLY A 159 6.19 17.75 -15.20
CA GLY A 159 5.84 16.56 -15.98
C GLY A 159 6.91 15.46 -15.98
N GLN A 160 8.12 15.77 -15.52
CA GLN A 160 9.06 14.78 -15.00
C GLN A 160 9.28 15.03 -13.51
N SER A 161 8.68 14.20 -12.66
CA SER A 161 8.76 14.36 -11.20
C SER A 161 8.67 13.03 -10.47
N SER A 162 9.22 13.02 -9.26
CA SER A 162 9.04 11.98 -8.26
C SER A 162 8.96 12.63 -6.90
N VAL A 163 7.83 12.52 -6.21
CA VAL A 163 7.65 13.02 -4.84
C VAL A 163 7.50 11.82 -3.92
N THR A 164 8.37 11.73 -2.92
CA THR A 164 8.38 10.62 -1.96
C THR A 164 7.80 11.10 -0.64
N ILE A 165 6.86 10.33 -0.11
CA ILE A 165 6.20 10.57 1.18
C ILE A 165 6.58 9.42 2.11
N ASP A 166 7.18 9.74 3.24
CA ASP A 166 7.37 8.81 4.35
C ASP A 166 6.08 8.78 5.16
N LEU A 167 5.43 7.62 5.27
CA LEU A 167 4.12 7.54 5.89
C LEU A 167 4.19 7.72 7.41
N ASN A 168 5.29 7.29 8.04
CA ASN A 168 5.58 7.39 9.48
C ASN A 168 4.54 6.80 10.45
N ARG A 169 3.46 6.22 9.92
CA ARG A 169 2.37 5.57 10.65
C ARG A 169 1.62 4.59 9.75
N GLN A 170 0.64 3.89 10.33
CA GLN A 170 -0.18 2.94 9.58
C GLN A 170 -1.19 3.66 8.70
N CYS A 171 -0.89 3.80 7.42
CA CYS A 171 -1.82 4.30 6.43
C CYS A 171 -2.50 3.15 5.68
N THR A 172 -3.75 3.37 5.29
CA THR A 172 -4.62 2.35 4.68
C THR A 172 -5.01 2.71 3.26
N ALA A 173 -5.04 4.01 2.91
CA ALA A 173 -5.38 4.44 1.56
C ALA A 173 -4.66 5.74 1.18
N TYR A 174 -4.39 5.87 -0.11
CA TYR A 174 -4.13 7.14 -0.77
C TYR A 174 -5.15 7.37 -1.87
N ASP A 175 -5.81 8.52 -1.82
CA ASP A 175 -6.77 8.99 -2.82
C ASP A 175 -6.28 10.30 -3.44
N ALA A 176 -6.52 10.49 -4.73
CA ALA A 176 -6.25 11.74 -5.42
C ALA A 176 -7.00 11.83 -6.76
N MET A 177 -6.89 12.99 -7.40
CA MET A 177 -7.24 13.24 -8.80
C MET A 177 -5.96 13.68 -9.53
N ALA A 178 -5.52 12.88 -10.49
CA ALA A 178 -4.28 13.12 -11.23
C ALA A 178 -4.56 13.70 -12.62
N GLY A 179 -3.82 14.73 -13.03
CA GLY A 179 -3.96 15.27 -14.38
C GLY A 179 -3.02 16.43 -14.70
N VAL A 180 -3.01 16.86 -15.95
CA VAL A 180 -2.21 17.99 -16.40
C VAL A 180 -2.89 19.29 -15.98
N ASP A 181 -2.15 20.16 -15.28
CA ASP A 181 -2.67 21.45 -14.80
C ASP A 181 -3.00 22.37 -15.99
N ASP A 182 -4.15 23.05 -15.92
CA ASP A 182 -4.63 23.97 -16.93
C ASP A 182 -3.72 25.22 -17.11
N MET A 183 -2.84 25.53 -16.16
CA MET A 183 -1.71 26.48 -16.31
C MET A 183 -0.77 26.10 -17.44
N THR A 184 -0.76 24.82 -17.85
CA THR A 184 -0.03 24.34 -19.02
C THR A 184 -0.73 24.70 -20.34
N LEU A 185 -1.86 25.42 -20.28
CA LEU A 185 -2.65 25.90 -21.42
C LEU A 185 -3.16 24.80 -22.36
N GLY A 186 -3.21 23.55 -21.89
CA GLY A 186 -3.57 22.37 -22.67
C GLY A 186 -2.42 21.66 -23.37
N LEU A 187 -1.17 22.07 -23.10
CA LEU A 187 0.02 21.38 -23.58
C LEU A 187 0.42 20.26 -22.59
N GLY A 188 1.28 19.35 -23.04
CA GLY A 188 1.84 18.28 -22.21
C GLY A 188 1.11 16.95 -22.33
N LYS A 189 1.90 15.88 -22.31
CA LYS A 189 1.45 14.49 -22.27
C LYS A 189 2.30 13.71 -21.27
N VAL A 190 1.67 13.19 -20.23
CA VAL A 190 2.35 12.52 -19.11
C VAL A 190 1.63 11.25 -18.69
N ASP A 191 2.34 10.31 -18.09
CA ASP A 191 1.75 9.25 -17.27
C ASP A 191 1.98 9.53 -15.79
N PHE A 192 0.98 9.20 -14.98
CA PHE A 192 1.03 9.23 -13.53
C PHE A 192 1.14 7.80 -13.01
N ALA A 193 1.93 7.61 -11.97
CA ALA A 193 2.05 6.34 -11.28
C ALA A 193 2.24 6.54 -9.79
N VAL A 194 1.73 5.58 -9.01
CA VAL A 194 1.92 5.52 -7.55
C VAL A 194 2.65 4.24 -7.21
N TYR A 195 3.71 4.34 -6.43
CA TYR A 195 4.47 3.22 -5.90
C TYR A 195 4.38 3.20 -4.38
N GLY A 196 4.32 2.01 -3.79
CA GLY A 196 4.45 1.79 -2.35
C GLY A 196 5.69 0.95 -2.08
N ASP A 197 6.64 1.48 -1.30
CA ASP A 197 7.94 0.83 -1.05
C ASP A 197 8.67 0.41 -2.34
N GLY A 198 8.55 1.21 -3.41
CA GLY A 198 9.10 0.92 -4.74
C GLY A 198 8.31 -0.08 -5.58
N VAL A 199 7.24 -0.68 -5.06
CA VAL A 199 6.34 -1.58 -5.81
C VAL A 199 5.24 -0.76 -6.50
N PRO A 200 4.99 -0.93 -7.81
CA PRO A 200 3.91 -0.22 -8.49
C PRO A 200 2.55 -0.64 -7.92
N LEU A 201 1.73 0.35 -7.55
CA LEU A 201 0.38 0.15 -7.02
C LEU A 201 -0.70 0.63 -8.00
N TRP A 202 -0.41 1.66 -8.80
CA TRP A 202 -1.37 2.25 -9.73
C TRP A 202 -0.67 3.01 -10.87
N HIS A 203 -1.32 3.10 -12.02
CA HIS A 203 -0.90 3.93 -13.15
C HIS A 203 -2.12 4.50 -13.91
N SER A 204 -2.00 5.71 -14.46
CA SER A 204 -3.07 6.33 -15.27
C SER A 204 -3.07 5.89 -16.73
N GLY A 205 -1.92 5.46 -17.25
CA GLY A 205 -1.65 5.57 -18.69
C GLY A 205 -1.42 7.02 -19.12
N MET A 206 -1.34 7.29 -20.42
CA MET A 206 -1.11 8.65 -20.94
C MET A 206 -2.31 9.55 -20.67
N VAL A 207 -2.06 10.71 -20.06
CA VAL A 207 -3.00 11.82 -19.85
C VAL A 207 -2.47 13.04 -20.59
N LYS A 208 -3.35 13.74 -21.31
CA LYS A 208 -3.02 14.95 -22.06
C LYS A 208 -3.64 16.19 -21.42
N GLY A 209 -3.06 17.35 -21.69
CA GLY A 209 -3.71 18.63 -21.37
C GLY A 209 -5.16 18.69 -21.88
N ARG A 210 -6.04 19.32 -21.09
CA ARG A 210 -7.51 19.41 -21.29
C ARG A 210 -8.30 18.12 -21.05
N GLU A 211 -7.66 16.98 -20.84
CA GLU A 211 -8.39 15.77 -20.43
C GLU A 211 -8.85 15.91 -18.97
N ARG A 212 -9.92 15.17 -18.60
CA ARG A 212 -10.42 15.16 -17.23
C ARG A 212 -9.40 14.50 -16.31
N ALA A 213 -9.38 14.95 -15.06
CA ALA A 213 -8.56 14.32 -14.02
C ALA A 213 -8.93 12.83 -13.86
N VAL A 214 -7.92 12.00 -13.68
CA VAL A 214 -8.04 10.55 -13.49
C VAL A 214 -8.08 10.25 -11.98
N PRO A 215 -9.10 9.52 -11.49
CA PRO A 215 -9.17 9.17 -10.07
C PRO A 215 -8.09 8.15 -9.70
N VAL A 216 -7.50 8.38 -8.54
CA VAL A 216 -6.46 7.54 -7.92
C VAL A 216 -7.04 6.95 -6.64
N HIS A 217 -6.90 5.64 -6.47
CA HIS A 217 -7.15 4.95 -5.22
C HIS A 217 -6.16 3.81 -5.08
N VAL A 218 -5.39 3.78 -3.99
CA VAL A 218 -4.43 2.70 -3.69
C VAL A 218 -4.51 2.29 -2.23
N ASP A 219 -4.40 0.98 -1.98
CA ASP A 219 -4.23 0.41 -0.64
C ASP A 219 -2.79 0.61 -0.16
N LEU A 220 -2.64 1.23 1.01
CA LEU A 220 -1.36 1.50 1.66
C LEU A 220 -1.06 0.57 2.84
N THR A 221 -1.90 -0.43 3.08
CA THR A 221 -1.73 -1.37 4.20
C THR A 221 -0.35 -2.03 4.15
N GLY A 222 0.42 -1.83 5.23
CA GLY A 222 1.78 -2.38 5.36
C GLY A 222 2.87 -1.63 4.59
N ARG A 223 2.53 -0.53 3.91
CA ARG A 223 3.51 0.34 3.24
C ARG A 223 4.16 1.30 4.22
N ARG A 224 5.41 1.66 3.93
CA ARG A 224 6.18 2.66 4.71
C ARG A 224 6.37 3.93 3.91
N THR A 225 6.55 3.81 2.59
CA THR A 225 6.72 4.97 1.71
C THR A 225 5.76 4.92 0.55
N VAL A 226 5.38 6.10 0.08
CA VAL A 226 4.61 6.29 -1.15
C VAL A 226 5.41 7.19 -2.07
N GLN A 227 5.53 6.82 -3.34
CA GLN A 227 6.16 7.64 -4.36
C GLN A 227 5.15 8.00 -5.45
N LEU A 228 4.93 9.30 -5.62
CA LEU A 228 4.07 9.89 -6.64
C LEU A 228 4.94 10.29 -7.83
N VAL A 229 4.78 9.60 -8.95
CA VAL A 229 5.64 9.75 -10.13
C VAL A 229 4.85 10.30 -11.30
N VAL A 230 5.43 11.27 -12.00
CA VAL A 230 4.95 11.76 -13.29
C VAL A 230 6.06 11.58 -14.31
N ARG A 231 5.74 10.92 -15.43
CA ARG A 231 6.70 10.70 -16.53
C ARG A 231 6.20 11.35 -17.82
N PRO A 232 7.08 12.03 -18.56
CA PRO A 232 6.73 12.66 -19.82
C PRO A 232 6.79 11.65 -20.99
N HIS A 233 5.93 11.83 -22.00
CA HIS A 233 5.87 10.91 -23.14
C HIS A 233 6.70 11.31 -24.38
N GLY A 234 7.48 12.37 -24.32
CA GLY A 234 8.31 12.73 -25.48
C GLY A 234 9.20 13.94 -25.29
N ASN A 235 8.65 15.12 -25.52
CA ASN A 235 9.44 16.31 -25.85
C ASN A 235 9.79 17.18 -24.63
N ALA A 236 10.50 18.28 -24.87
CA ALA A 236 10.85 19.24 -23.81
C ALA A 236 9.62 19.89 -23.18
N PHE A 237 8.53 20.10 -23.92
CA PHE A 237 7.28 20.64 -23.37
C PHE A 237 6.62 19.66 -22.40
N ASP A 238 6.63 18.36 -22.69
CA ASP A 238 6.08 17.35 -21.78
C ASP A 238 6.83 17.31 -20.44
N ARG A 239 8.14 17.53 -20.45
CA ARG A 239 8.97 17.64 -19.22
C ARG A 239 8.68 18.90 -18.41
N MET A 240 8.32 19.98 -19.08
CA MET A 240 8.03 21.29 -18.48
C MET A 240 6.55 21.48 -18.15
N ALA A 241 5.68 20.58 -18.60
CA ALA A 241 4.26 20.60 -18.27
C ALA A 241 4.08 20.60 -16.75
N LEU A 242 3.06 21.29 -16.27
CA LEU A 242 2.66 21.21 -14.87
C LEU A 242 1.63 20.10 -14.73
N ALA A 243 1.82 19.28 -13.72
CA ALA A 243 0.98 18.12 -13.43
C ALA A 243 0.53 18.19 -11.97
N ASP A 244 -0.71 17.85 -11.73
CA ASP A 244 -1.36 17.99 -10.44
C ASP A 244 -1.70 16.62 -9.83
N TRP A 245 -1.46 16.54 -8.52
CA TRP A 245 -2.09 15.57 -7.63
C TRP A 245 -3.12 16.34 -6.79
N ALA A 246 -4.32 16.53 -7.34
CA ALA A 246 -5.41 17.25 -6.71
C ALA A 246 -6.21 16.37 -5.73
N GLU A 247 -6.86 16.97 -4.74
CA GLU A 247 -7.57 16.29 -3.64
C GLU A 247 -6.71 15.18 -2.97
N SER A 248 -5.39 15.35 -3.03
CA SER A 248 -4.41 14.33 -2.68
C SER A 248 -4.35 14.15 -1.16
N ARG A 249 -4.68 12.95 -0.70
CA ARG A 249 -4.83 12.66 0.73
C ARG A 249 -4.46 11.23 1.12
N PHE A 250 -4.00 11.09 2.36
CA PHE A 250 -3.63 9.82 2.99
C PHE A 250 -4.56 9.54 4.17
N THR A 251 -5.15 8.34 4.22
CA THR A 251 -5.99 7.91 5.35
C THR A 251 -5.20 6.98 6.25
N CYS A 252 -4.98 7.36 7.50
CA CYS A 252 -4.13 6.64 8.46
C CYS A 252 -4.82 6.39 9.80
N ARG A 253 -4.31 5.40 10.54
CA ARG A 253 -4.73 5.05 11.89
C ARG A 253 -3.62 5.35 12.89
#